data_AF-B4H8T5-F1
#
_entry.id   AF-B4H8T5-F1
#
_cell.length_a   1.000
_cell.length_b   1.000
_cell.length_c   1.000
_cell.angle_alpha   90.00
_cell.angle_beta   90.00
_cell.angle_gamma   90.00
#
_symmetry.space_group_name_H-M   'P 1'
#
loop_
_entity.id
_entity.type
_entity.pdbx_description
1 polymer ?
#
loop_
_entity_poly.entity_id
_entity_poly.type
_entity_poly.pdbx_seq_one_letter_code
_entity_poly.pdbx_strand_id
1 'polypeptide(L)'
;MSIRHTWMNYGRRRDVGIAFVLGRTTNASLYESLNKENYIYGDMIRGQFIDSYTNLTLKTISLLEWTDTHCPRVKYILKTDDDMFINVLKLLDFIEGKKKARSIYGRLARKWKPIRSQKSKSFVSR
;
A
#
# COMPACT_ATOMS: atom_id res chain seq x y z
N MET A 1 4.75 -11.50 -6.83
CA MET A 1 4.15 -12.29 -7.93
C MET A 1 2.70 -12.70 -7.69
N SER A 2 2.35 -13.35 -6.57
CA SER A 2 0.98 -13.91 -6.36
C SER A 2 -0.16 -12.90 -6.52
N ILE A 3 0.00 -11.66 -6.03
CA ILE A 3 -0.99 -10.59 -6.19
C ILE A 3 -1.28 -10.32 -7.67
N ARG A 4 -0.24 -10.17 -8.49
CA ARG A 4 -0.35 -9.91 -9.95
C ARG A 4 -1.16 -10.99 -10.66
N HIS A 5 -0.99 -12.25 -10.27
CA HIS A 5 -1.69 -13.40 -10.87
C HIS A 5 -3.07 -13.68 -10.28
N THR A 6 -3.48 -12.97 -9.22
CA THR A 6 -4.75 -13.20 -8.52
C THR A 6 -5.62 -11.95 -8.57
N TRP A 7 -5.90 -11.33 -7.42
CA TRP A 7 -6.88 -10.27 -7.30
C TRP A 7 -6.51 -9.00 -8.07
N MET A 8 -5.22 -8.73 -8.31
CA MET A 8 -4.81 -7.62 -9.19
C MET A 8 -5.26 -7.85 -10.63
N ASN A 9 -5.18 -9.10 -11.13
CA ASN A 9 -5.65 -9.42 -12.48
C ASN A 9 -7.17 -9.25 -12.61
N TYR A 10 -7.94 -9.65 -11.60
CA TYR A 10 -9.40 -9.41 -11.54
C TYR A 10 -9.75 -7.92 -11.45
N GLY A 11 -8.85 -7.09 -10.93
CA GLY A 11 -9.00 -5.63 -10.88
C GLY A 11 -8.58 -4.89 -12.14
N ARG A 12 -8.10 -5.57 -13.20
CA ARG A 12 -7.67 -4.91 -14.45
C ARG A 12 -8.87 -4.31 -15.17
N ARG A 13 -9.11 -3.03 -14.93
CA ARG A 13 -10.12 -2.20 -15.58
C ARG A 13 -9.53 -0.83 -15.90
N ARG A 14 -10.16 -0.08 -16.81
CA ARG A 14 -9.67 1.26 -17.22
C ARG A 14 -9.75 2.30 -16.10
N ASP A 15 -10.64 2.09 -15.14
CA ASP A 15 -10.93 2.98 -14.01
C ASP A 15 -10.21 2.58 -12.71
N VAL A 16 -9.36 1.55 -12.75
CA VAL A 16 -8.65 1.01 -11.58
C VAL A 16 -7.15 0.97 -11.85
N GLY A 17 -6.37 1.66 -11.00
CA GLY A 17 -4.91 1.57 -10.96
C GLY A 17 -4.47 0.76 -9.74
N ILE A 18 -3.47 -0.11 -9.93
CA ILE A 18 -2.84 -0.90 -8.86
C ILE A 18 -1.34 -0.79 -9.01
N ALA A 19 -0.64 -0.46 -7.92
CA ALA A 19 0.81 -0.32 -7.88
C ALA A 19 1.37 -0.81 -6.54
N PHE A 20 2.63 -1.24 -6.54
CA PHE A 20 3.38 -1.63 -5.36
C PHE A 20 4.19 -0.45 -4.84
N VAL A 21 4.07 -0.13 -3.55
CA VAL A 21 4.84 0.96 -2.93
C VAL A 21 6.01 0.40 -2.13
N LEU A 22 7.22 0.77 -2.55
CA LEU A 22 8.47 0.30 -1.95
C LEU A 22 9.35 1.46 -1.50
N GLY A 23 10.15 1.24 -0.48
CA GLY A 23 11.28 2.09 -0.13
C GLY A 23 12.57 1.66 -0.83
N ARG A 24 13.66 2.32 -0.47
CA ARG A 24 15.03 1.95 -0.82
C ARG A 24 15.49 0.77 0.03
N THR A 25 16.37 -0.05 -0.56
CA THR A 25 17.13 -1.08 0.14
C THR A 25 18.61 -0.70 0.15
N THR A 26 19.33 -1.12 1.19
CA THR A 26 20.80 -1.01 1.27
C THR A 26 21.50 -2.22 0.64
N ASN A 27 20.76 -3.28 0.31
CA ASN A 27 21.30 -4.47 -0.33
C ASN A 27 21.35 -4.27 -1.86
N ALA A 28 22.57 -4.23 -2.41
CA ALA A 28 22.79 -4.00 -3.84
C ALA A 28 22.16 -5.09 -4.75
N SER A 29 22.21 -6.36 -4.35
CA SER A 29 21.60 -7.45 -5.13
C SER A 29 20.07 -7.32 -5.18
N LEU A 30 19.46 -6.95 -4.05
CA LEU A 30 18.02 -6.69 -3.99
C LEU A 30 17.65 -5.44 -4.81
N TYR A 31 18.47 -4.39 -4.77
CA TYR A 31 18.26 -3.19 -5.57
C TYR A 31 18.24 -3.51 -7.08
N GLU A 32 19.21 -4.30 -7.56
CA GLU A 32 19.25 -4.73 -8.97
C GLU A 32 18.07 -5.63 -9.35
N SER A 33 17.66 -6.53 -8.46
CA SER A 33 16.48 -7.38 -8.67
C SER A 33 15.21 -6.54 -8.80
N LEU A 34 15.04 -5.53 -7.97
CA LEU A 34 13.91 -4.60 -8.03
C LEU A 34 13.94 -3.75 -9.31
N ASN A 35 15.11 -3.32 -9.77
CA ASN A 35 15.21 -2.58 -11.05
C ASN A 35 14.77 -3.45 -12.23
N LYS A 36 15.19 -4.73 -12.26
CA LYS A 36 14.75 -5.68 -13.30
C LYS A 36 13.25 -5.93 -13.23
N GLU A 37 12.70 -6.14 -12.05
CA GLU A 37 11.26 -6.34 -11.87
C GLU A 37 10.47 -5.08 -12.29
N ASN A 38 10.93 -3.89 -11.93
CA ASN A 38 10.31 -2.64 -12.35
C ASN A 38 10.38 -2.44 -13.87
N TYR A 39 11.48 -2.83 -14.52
CA TYR A 39 11.59 -2.81 -15.97
C TYR A 39 10.58 -3.75 -16.65
N ILE A 40 10.29 -4.90 -16.06
CA ILE A 40 9.35 -5.89 -16.61
C ILE A 40 7.89 -5.46 -16.41
N TYR A 41 7.52 -4.99 -15.22
CA TYR A 41 6.11 -4.78 -14.86
C TYR A 41 5.68 -3.30 -14.86
N GLY A 42 6.58 -2.37 -14.58
CA GLY A 42 6.29 -0.93 -14.54
C GLY A 42 5.25 -0.51 -13.49
N ASP A 43 4.99 -1.35 -12.48
CA ASP A 43 3.92 -1.18 -11.50
C ASP A 43 4.44 -0.81 -10.10
N MET A 44 5.63 -0.22 -10.00
CA MET A 44 6.22 0.17 -8.72
C MET A 44 6.31 1.68 -8.52
N ILE A 45 5.93 2.11 -7.33
CA ILE A 45 6.17 3.45 -6.80
C ILE A 45 7.30 3.35 -5.78
N ARG A 46 8.41 4.06 -6.02
CA ARG A 46 9.58 4.06 -5.12
C ARG A 46 9.68 5.35 -4.34
N GLY A 47 9.56 5.26 -3.02
CA GLY A 47 9.78 6.39 -2.12
C GLY A 47 11.24 6.54 -1.67
N GLN A 48 11.61 7.75 -1.25
CA GLN A 48 12.97 8.08 -0.81
C GLN A 48 13.18 7.82 0.69
N PHE A 49 12.88 6.62 1.16
CA PHE A 49 13.09 6.19 2.55
C PHE A 49 13.63 4.76 2.59
N ILE A 50 14.35 4.38 3.66
CA ILE A 50 14.77 2.97 3.83
C ILE A 50 13.56 2.12 4.16
N ASP A 51 13.33 1.06 3.38
CA ASP A 51 12.21 0.15 3.61
C ASP A 51 12.46 -0.69 4.85
N SER A 52 11.66 -0.44 5.89
CA SER A 52 11.73 -1.12 7.18
C SER A 52 10.38 -1.05 7.87
N TYR A 53 10.16 -1.94 8.85
CA TYR A 53 8.93 -1.94 9.64
C TYR A 53 8.70 -0.62 10.39
N THR A 54 9.77 0.00 10.88
CA THR A 54 9.70 1.30 11.58
C THR A 54 9.35 2.46 10.65
N ASN A 55 9.64 2.34 9.35
CA ASN A 55 9.41 3.38 8.35
C ASN A 55 8.10 3.20 7.56
N LEU A 56 7.19 2.32 7.98
CA LEU A 56 5.88 2.15 7.33
C LEU A 56 5.05 3.44 7.30
N THR A 57 5.27 4.35 8.25
CA THR A 57 4.66 5.70 8.22
C THR A 57 5.16 6.50 7.03
N LEU A 58 6.48 6.51 6.76
CA LEU A 58 7.06 7.19 5.59
C LEU A 58 6.57 6.58 4.28
N LYS A 59 6.40 5.24 4.24
CA LYS A 59 5.79 4.56 3.09
C LYS A 59 4.35 5.03 2.83
N THR A 60 3.58 5.21 3.89
CA THR A 60 2.18 5.68 3.80
C THR A 60 2.12 7.13 3.32
N ILE A 61 2.97 8.01 3.85
CA ILE A 61 3.05 9.41 3.43
C ILE A 61 3.47 9.50 1.96
N SER A 62 4.48 8.73 1.55
CA SER A 62 4.97 8.69 0.16
C SER A 62 3.88 8.23 -0.81
N LEU A 63 3.06 7.24 -0.44
CA LEU A 63 1.91 6.81 -1.23
C LEU A 63 0.91 7.96 -1.45
N LEU A 64 0.57 8.68 -0.37
CA LEU A 64 -0.39 9.78 -0.44
C LEU A 64 0.14 10.93 -1.30
N GLU A 65 1.39 11.34 -1.09
CA GLU A 65 2.06 12.38 -1.89
C GLU A 65 2.14 12.02 -3.38
N TRP A 66 2.56 10.79 -3.69
CA TRP A 66 2.63 10.32 -5.07
C TRP A 66 1.26 10.33 -5.72
N THR A 67 0.21 9.91 -5.00
CA THR A 67 -1.16 9.86 -5.51
C THR A 67 -1.72 11.26 -5.76
N ASP A 68 -1.47 12.20 -4.86
CA ASP A 68 -1.88 13.60 -5.02
C ASP A 68 -1.24 14.23 -6.27
N THR A 69 0.05 13.94 -6.50
CA THR A 69 0.81 14.47 -7.63
C THR A 69 0.43 13.84 -8.97
N HIS A 70 0.29 12.51 -9.03
CA HIS A 70 0.15 11.78 -10.30
C HIS A 70 -1.29 11.36 -10.61
N CYS A 71 -2.17 11.35 -9.62
CA CYS A 71 -3.56 10.90 -9.74
C CYS A 71 -4.55 11.86 -9.05
N PRO A 72 -4.51 13.18 -9.33
CA PRO A 72 -5.30 14.19 -8.60
C PRO A 72 -6.83 14.04 -8.73
N ARG A 73 -7.30 13.22 -9.70
CA ARG A 73 -8.72 12.96 -9.95
C ARG A 73 -9.22 11.65 -9.36
N VAL A 74 -8.37 10.89 -8.66
CA VAL A 74 -8.78 9.62 -8.07
C VAL A 74 -9.79 9.88 -6.93
N LYS A 75 -10.88 9.12 -6.92
CA LYS A 75 -11.94 9.28 -5.91
C LYS A 75 -11.67 8.48 -4.63
N TYR A 76 -10.94 7.39 -4.76
CA TYR A 76 -10.70 6.43 -3.68
C TYR A 76 -9.27 5.92 -3.74
N ILE A 77 -8.65 5.75 -2.58
CA ILE A 77 -7.34 5.13 -2.42
C ILE A 77 -7.53 3.92 -1.50
N LEU A 78 -7.12 2.74 -1.97
CA LEU A 78 -6.97 1.56 -1.12
C LEU A 78 -5.49 1.37 -0.80
N LYS A 79 -5.16 1.34 0.49
CA LYS A 79 -3.87 0.85 0.98
C LYS A 79 -4.10 -0.54 1.58
N THR A 80 -3.29 -1.51 1.17
CA THR A 80 -3.27 -2.86 1.75
C THR A 80 -1.84 -3.37 1.83
N ASP A 81 -1.63 -4.34 2.72
CA ASP A 81 -0.38 -5.09 2.81
C ASP A 81 -0.36 -6.21 1.75
N ASP A 82 0.83 -6.75 1.48
CA ASP A 82 1.08 -7.75 0.44
C ASP A 82 0.69 -9.19 0.85
N ASP A 83 0.37 -9.39 2.12
CA ASP A 83 -0.14 -10.63 2.71
C ASP A 83 -1.68 -10.68 2.80
N MET A 84 -2.37 -9.75 2.12
CA MET A 84 -3.82 -9.64 2.12
C MET A 84 -4.45 -10.13 0.80
N PHE A 85 -5.69 -10.62 0.90
CA PHE A 85 -6.54 -10.92 -0.26
C PHE A 85 -7.66 -9.87 -0.36
N ILE A 86 -7.87 -9.34 -1.57
CA ILE A 86 -8.92 -8.37 -1.85
C ILE A 86 -9.96 -8.98 -2.80
N ASN A 87 -11.22 -9.06 -2.37
CA ASN A 87 -12.33 -9.32 -3.28
C ASN A 87 -12.68 -8.02 -4.04
N VAL A 88 -12.07 -7.84 -5.20
CA VAL A 88 -12.17 -6.58 -5.96
C VAL A 88 -13.61 -6.27 -6.37
N LEU A 89 -14.40 -7.26 -6.80
CA LEU A 89 -15.78 -7.03 -7.21
C LEU A 89 -16.63 -6.49 -6.06
N LYS A 90 -16.54 -7.13 -4.88
CA LYS A 90 -17.26 -6.66 -3.69
C LYS A 90 -16.79 -5.29 -3.20
N LEU A 91 -15.51 -4.97 -3.38
CA LEU A 91 -14.97 -3.66 -3.05
C LEU A 91 -15.54 -2.58 -3.96
N LEU A 92 -15.61 -2.84 -5.27
CA LEU A 92 -16.17 -1.91 -6.27
C LEU A 92 -17.66 -1.66 -6.00
N ASP A 93 -18.45 -2.71 -5.78
CA ASP A 93 -19.86 -2.60 -5.40
C ASP A 93 -20.04 -1.76 -4.14
N PHE A 94 -19.16 -1.95 -3.14
CA PHE A 94 -19.22 -1.23 -1.88
C PHE A 94 -19.01 0.27 -2.05
N ILE A 95 -18.04 0.70 -2.88
CA ILE A 95 -17.68 2.12 -3.05
C ILE A 95 -18.62 2.86 -4.02
N GLU A 96 -19.24 2.17 -4.98
CA GLU A 96 -20.18 2.78 -5.93
C GLU A 96 -21.40 3.39 -5.21
N GLY A 97 -21.89 2.74 -4.15
CA GLY A 97 -23.01 3.22 -3.34
C GLY A 97 -22.66 4.33 -2.34
N LYS A 98 -21.39 4.76 -2.22
CA LYS A 98 -20.98 5.76 -1.22
C LYS A 98 -20.93 7.16 -1.83
N LYS A 99 -21.68 8.08 -1.22
CA LYS A 99 -21.71 9.51 -1.59
C LYS A 99 -21.03 10.43 -0.56
N LYS A 100 -20.46 9.86 0.52
CA LYS A 100 -19.87 10.67 1.59
C LYS A 100 -18.46 11.09 1.22
N ALA A 101 -18.27 12.38 0.96
CA ALA A 101 -16.94 12.99 0.88
C ALA A 101 -16.19 12.81 2.22
N ARG A 102 -14.86 12.69 2.15
CA ARG A 102 -13.95 12.67 3.32
C ARG A 102 -14.23 11.53 4.31
N SER A 103 -14.39 10.31 3.81
CA SER A 103 -14.59 9.11 4.65
C SER A 103 -13.40 8.16 4.56
N ILE A 104 -13.05 7.53 5.69
CA ILE A 104 -12.07 6.43 5.76
C ILE A 104 -12.83 5.18 6.22
N TYR A 105 -12.67 4.08 5.48
CA TYR A 105 -13.30 2.80 5.78
C TYR A 105 -12.25 1.77 6.17
N GLY A 106 -12.57 0.93 7.16
CA GLY A 106 -11.69 -0.13 7.60
C GLY A 106 -12.03 -0.62 9.00
N ARG A 107 -11.19 -1.52 9.52
CA ARG A 107 -11.30 -1.99 10.90
C ARG A 107 -10.74 -0.93 11.85
N LEU A 108 -11.61 -0.31 12.63
CA LEU A 108 -11.21 0.70 13.60
C LEU A 108 -10.64 0.07 14.88
N ALA A 109 -9.34 0.25 15.12
CA ALA A 109 -8.70 -0.12 16.38
C ALA A 109 -8.96 0.96 17.44
N ARG A 110 -9.93 0.73 18.34
CA ARG A 110 -10.26 1.67 19.43
C ARG A 110 -9.49 1.33 20.70
N LYS A 111 -9.05 2.37 21.43
CA LYS A 111 -8.41 2.26 22.76
C LYS A 111 -7.13 1.39 22.78
N TRP A 112 -6.46 1.22 21.65
CA TRP A 112 -5.16 0.53 21.60
C TRP A 112 -4.09 1.38 22.29
N LYS A 113 -3.32 0.75 23.17
CA LYS A 113 -2.22 1.38 23.89
C LYS A 113 -0.88 0.99 23.25
N PRO A 114 0.15 1.84 23.31
CA PRO A 114 1.49 1.44 22.88
C PRO A 114 1.96 0.20 23.64
N ILE A 115 2.44 -0.81 22.90
CA ILE A 115 2.93 -2.04 23.51
C ILE A 115 4.32 -1.78 24.05
N ARG A 116 4.51 -2.02 25.36
CA ARG A 116 5.77 -1.76 26.09
C ARG A 116 6.59 -3.03 26.34
N SER A 117 6.16 -4.17 25.82
CA SER A 117 6.90 -5.43 25.92
C SER A 117 7.92 -5.53 24.79
N GLN A 118 9.20 -5.68 25.13
CA GLN A 118 10.31 -5.75 24.17
C GLN A 118 10.26 -6.99 23.26
N LYS A 119 9.51 -8.03 23.64
CA LYS A 119 9.27 -9.22 22.81
C LYS A 119 8.23 -8.99 21.71
N SER A 120 7.52 -7.86 21.74
CA SER A 120 6.50 -7.56 20.74
C SER A 120 7.09 -6.90 19.51
N LYS A 121 6.63 -7.32 18.32
CA LYS A 121 6.94 -6.66 17.04
C LYS A 121 6.59 -5.17 17.05
N SER A 122 5.58 -4.76 17.82
CA SER A 122 5.08 -3.38 17.90
C SER A 122 5.53 -2.67 19.19
N PHE A 123 6.70 -3.06 19.73
CA PHE A 123 7.29 -2.42 20.89
C PHE A 123 7.60 -0.93 20.64
N VAL A 124 7.25 -0.10 21.61
CA VAL A 124 7.63 1.32 21.65
C VAL A 124 8.20 1.63 23.03
N SER A 125 9.40 2.25 23.09
CA SER A 125 10.03 2.70 24.34
C SER A 125 9.25 3.86 24.98
N ARG A 126 9.40 4.05 26.29
CA ARG A 126 8.81 5.19 27.00
C ARG A 126 9.42 6.51 26.55
#